data_AF-A0AB35B9Q4-F1
#
_entry.id   AF-A0AB35B9Q4-F1
#
_cell.length_a   1.000
_cell.length_b   1.000
_cell.length_c   1.000
_cell.angle_alpha   90.00
_cell.angle_beta   90.00
_cell.angle_gamma   90.00
#
_symmetry.space_group_name_H-M   'P 1'
#
loop_
_entity.id
_entity.type
_entity.pdbx_description
1 polymer ?
#
loop_
_entity_poly.entity_id
_entity_poly.type
_entity_poly.pdbx_seq_one_letter_code
_entity_poly.pdbx_strand_id
1 'polypeptide(L)'
;MPLTPADVHNVAFSKPPIGKRGYNEDEVDAFLDLVEQELSRLIEENADLRQRVGELDQELADAKKAPRPAGAAPEPVRVVEPPKPVAPVAAPAPAAPVARPGNTEEANLQAAKILGLAQEMADRLTGDAKTESEQLVTTARTNSEQLVSDARTRSEAMISDARQKSEALLSDAQTRSETQLRQAKEKADALQADAERKHTEIMATINQQRSVLEGRIEQLKTFEREYRVRLKSYLESQLEELEQRGSAVPVDGGQEAFGGEASKPGLSQTFAKGNN
;
A
#
# COMPACT_ATOMS: atom_id res chain seq x y z
N MET A 1 19.85 -14.75 -14.53
CA MET A 1 19.54 -13.91 -13.36
C MET A 1 19.88 -12.48 -13.74
N PRO A 2 18.93 -11.56 -13.83
CA PRO A 2 19.27 -10.17 -14.12
C PRO A 2 18.98 -9.29 -12.91
N LEU A 3 20.02 -8.66 -12.38
CA LEU A 3 20.05 -7.65 -11.32
C LEU A 3 19.29 -7.94 -10.00
N THR A 4 20.04 -7.98 -8.90
CA THR A 4 19.52 -7.86 -7.54
C THR A 4 19.58 -6.39 -7.05
N PRO A 5 18.81 -6.01 -6.02
CA PRO A 5 18.94 -4.70 -5.39
C PRO A 5 20.37 -4.40 -4.94
N ALA A 6 21.06 -5.42 -4.42
CA ALA A 6 22.47 -5.33 -4.04
C ALA A 6 23.41 -5.06 -5.24
N ASP A 7 23.06 -5.53 -6.43
CA ASP A 7 23.84 -5.24 -7.65
C ASP A 7 23.66 -3.78 -8.10
N VAL A 8 22.47 -3.19 -7.87
CA VAL A 8 22.20 -1.77 -8.14
C VAL A 8 22.95 -0.90 -7.15
N HIS A 9 22.93 -1.25 -5.86
CA HIS A 9 23.63 -0.49 -4.82
C HIS A 9 25.16 -0.47 -5.00
N ASN A 10 25.73 -1.58 -5.47
CA ASN A 10 27.19 -1.72 -5.65
C ASN A 10 27.69 -1.29 -7.03
N VAL A 11 26.82 -0.73 -7.89
CA VAL A 11 27.24 -0.33 -9.25
C VAL A 11 28.12 0.92 -9.18
N ALA A 12 29.25 0.89 -9.86
CA ALA A 12 30.16 2.04 -9.96
C ALA A 12 30.33 2.46 -11.43
N PHE A 13 29.99 3.71 -11.74
CA PHE A 13 30.17 4.27 -13.07
C PHE A 13 31.54 4.94 -13.22
N SER A 14 32.16 4.79 -14.39
CA SER A 14 33.44 5.42 -14.71
C SER A 14 33.26 6.92 -15.00
N LYS A 15 34.20 7.75 -14.56
CA LYS A 15 34.18 9.19 -14.87
C LYS A 15 34.28 9.43 -16.38
N PRO A 16 33.55 10.42 -16.94
CA PRO A 16 33.60 10.73 -18.36
C PRO A 16 35.03 11.04 -18.83
N PRO A 17 35.43 10.61 -20.06
CA PRO A 17 36.70 10.99 -20.65
C PRO A 17 36.84 12.52 -20.71
N ILE A 18 38.06 13.01 -20.49
CA ILE A 18 38.37 14.45 -20.44
C ILE A 18 37.81 15.15 -21.68
N GLY A 19 36.99 16.19 -21.47
CA GLY A 19 36.36 16.99 -22.53
C GLY A 19 34.96 16.55 -22.95
N LYS A 20 34.41 15.46 -22.38
CA LYS A 20 33.00 15.05 -22.56
C LYS A 20 32.18 15.34 -21.30
N ARG A 21 30.94 15.79 -21.49
CA ARG A 21 29.98 15.95 -20.39
C ARG A 21 29.42 14.58 -19.99
N GLY A 22 29.33 14.32 -18.69
CA GLY A 22 28.66 13.16 -18.11
C GLY A 22 27.32 13.53 -17.48
N TYR A 23 26.67 12.51 -16.91
CA TYR A 23 25.53 12.70 -16.03
C TYR A 23 25.98 13.32 -14.70
N ASN A 24 25.06 14.00 -14.01
CA ASN A 24 25.27 14.52 -12.68
C ASN A 24 25.27 13.35 -11.68
N GLU A 25 26.35 13.20 -10.89
CA GLU A 25 26.50 12.10 -9.93
C GLU A 25 25.34 12.08 -8.93
N ASP A 26 24.93 13.24 -8.39
CA ASP A 26 23.85 13.34 -7.41
C ASP A 26 22.48 12.91 -7.98
N GLU A 27 22.21 13.22 -9.25
CA GLU A 27 20.95 12.84 -9.92
C GLU A 27 20.93 11.35 -10.26
N VAL A 28 22.09 10.79 -10.60
CA VAL A 28 22.24 9.36 -10.88
C VAL A 28 22.07 8.56 -9.59
N ASP A 29 22.69 8.99 -8.49
CA ASP A 29 22.58 8.30 -7.20
C ASP A 29 21.12 8.32 -6.69
N ALA A 30 20.44 9.47 -6.76
CA ALA A 30 19.02 9.55 -6.38
C ALA A 30 18.11 8.67 -7.25
N PHE A 31 18.45 8.48 -8.53
CA PHE A 31 17.73 7.56 -9.41
C PHE A 31 18.02 6.09 -9.08
N LEU A 32 19.27 5.75 -8.73
CA LEU A 32 19.63 4.40 -8.31
C LEU A 32 18.94 3.99 -7.01
N ASP A 33 18.81 4.90 -6.04
CA ASP A 33 18.06 4.66 -4.79
C ASP A 33 16.59 4.29 -5.09
N LEU A 34 15.95 5.02 -6.00
CA LEU A 34 14.57 4.74 -6.43
C LEU A 34 14.46 3.37 -7.12
N VAL A 35 15.42 3.04 -7.97
CA VAL A 35 15.48 1.75 -8.68
C VAL A 35 15.71 0.60 -7.71
N GLU A 36 16.59 0.76 -6.72
CA GLU A 36 16.85 -0.24 -5.68
C GLU A 36 15.59 -0.51 -4.86
N GLN A 37 14.88 0.55 -4.46
CA GLN A 37 13.64 0.44 -3.69
C GLN A 37 12.53 -0.28 -4.47
N GLU A 38 12.29 0.11 -5.72
CA GLU A 38 11.26 -0.52 -6.55
C GLU A 38 11.63 -1.96 -6.94
N LEU A 39 12.91 -2.25 -7.17
CA LEU A 39 13.35 -3.62 -7.44
C LEU A 39 13.15 -4.53 -6.23
N SER A 40 13.43 -4.04 -5.02
CA SER A 40 13.17 -4.77 -3.77
C SER A 40 11.69 -5.06 -3.60
N ARG A 41 10.85 -4.02 -3.77
CA ARG A 41 9.39 -4.15 -3.71
C ARG A 41 8.85 -5.16 -4.72
N LEU A 42 9.30 -5.11 -5.98
CA LEU A 42 8.86 -6.02 -7.02
C LEU A 42 9.27 -7.47 -6.73
N ILE A 43 10.43 -7.69 -6.12
CA ILE A 43 10.89 -9.03 -5.74
C ILE A 43 10.02 -9.59 -4.60
N GLU A 44 9.72 -8.77 -3.59
CA GLU A 44 8.81 -9.15 -2.50
C GLU A 44 7.41 -9.45 -3.02
N GLU A 45 6.84 -8.58 -3.85
CA GLU A 45 5.53 -8.79 -4.47
C GLU A 45 5.51 -10.05 -5.34
N ASN A 46 6.58 -10.34 -6.11
CA ASN A 46 6.66 -11.57 -6.88
C ASN A 46 6.73 -12.82 -5.99
N ALA A 47 7.42 -12.73 -4.85
CA ALA A 47 7.49 -13.82 -3.88
C ALA A 47 6.12 -14.10 -3.25
N ASP A 48 5.42 -13.05 -2.82
CA ASP A 48 4.07 -13.13 -2.25
C ASP A 48 3.07 -13.69 -3.27
N LEU A 49 3.10 -13.20 -4.51
CA LEU A 49 2.24 -13.70 -5.58
C LEU A 49 2.51 -15.18 -5.87
N ARG A 50 3.78 -15.60 -5.92
CA ARG A 50 4.13 -17.02 -6.10
C ARG A 50 3.65 -17.88 -4.96
N GLN A 51 3.74 -17.41 -3.72
CA GLN A 51 3.19 -18.10 -2.57
C GLN A 51 1.66 -18.23 -2.71
N ARG A 52 0.97 -17.15 -3.07
CA ARG A 52 -0.49 -17.16 -3.23
C ARG A 52 -0.96 -18.10 -4.34
N VAL A 53 -0.23 -18.14 -5.46
CA VAL A 53 -0.48 -19.12 -6.54
C VAL A 53 -0.32 -20.54 -6.01
N GLY A 54 0.72 -20.82 -5.23
CA GLY A 54 0.95 -22.13 -4.62
C GLY A 54 -0.15 -22.55 -3.64
N GLU A 55 -0.63 -21.64 -2.80
CA GLU A 55 -1.76 -21.85 -1.90
C GLU A 55 -3.05 -22.15 -2.67
N LEU A 56 -3.35 -21.36 -3.70
CA LEU A 56 -4.54 -21.57 -4.55
C LEU A 56 -4.46 -22.90 -5.32
N ASP A 57 -3.29 -23.27 -5.82
CA ASP A 57 -3.09 -24.57 -6.49
C ASP A 57 -3.29 -25.74 -5.51
N GLN A 58 -2.88 -25.60 -4.25
CA GLN A 58 -3.16 -26.57 -3.19
C GLN A 58 -4.66 -26.64 -2.86
N GLU A 59 -5.32 -25.50 -2.67
CA GLU A 59 -6.77 -25.44 -2.45
C GLU A 59 -7.56 -26.04 -3.62
N LEU A 60 -7.12 -25.81 -4.87
CA LEU A 60 -7.72 -26.43 -6.06
C LEU A 60 -7.45 -27.92 -6.14
N ALA A 61 -6.27 -28.39 -5.72
CA ALA A 61 -5.95 -29.81 -5.63
C ALA A 61 -6.80 -30.50 -4.56
N ASP A 62 -6.98 -29.85 -3.40
CA ASP A 62 -7.81 -30.33 -2.30
C ASP A 62 -9.29 -30.26 -2.65
N ALA A 63 -9.77 -29.24 -3.36
CA ALA A 63 -11.14 -29.16 -3.86
C ALA A 63 -11.42 -30.20 -4.96
N LYS A 64 -10.40 -30.58 -5.75
CA LYS A 64 -10.50 -31.69 -6.71
C LYS A 64 -10.42 -33.07 -6.05
N LYS A 65 -9.70 -33.20 -4.93
CA LYS A 65 -9.63 -34.43 -4.11
C LYS A 65 -10.81 -34.58 -3.15
N ALA A 66 -11.41 -33.47 -2.74
CA ALA A 66 -12.61 -33.45 -1.93
C ALA A 66 -13.73 -34.10 -2.74
N PRO A 67 -14.46 -35.08 -2.18
CA PRO A 67 -15.65 -35.58 -2.83
C PRO A 67 -16.60 -34.40 -2.97
N ARG A 68 -16.93 -34.04 -4.22
CA ARG A 68 -18.06 -33.14 -4.52
C ARG A 68 -19.24 -33.55 -3.63
N PRO A 69 -19.93 -32.61 -2.94
CA PRO A 69 -21.23 -32.93 -2.39
C PRO A 69 -22.13 -33.29 -3.57
N ALA A 70 -22.45 -34.58 -3.68
CA ALA A 70 -23.50 -35.07 -4.54
C ALA A 70 -24.81 -34.42 -4.09
N GLY A 71 -25.27 -33.43 -4.83
CA GLY A 71 -26.52 -32.73 -4.61
C GLY A 71 -27.27 -32.50 -5.92
N ALA A 72 -28.04 -33.52 -6.31
CA ALA A 72 -29.18 -33.51 -7.23
C ALA A 72 -28.95 -33.54 -8.76
N ALA A 73 -28.77 -34.75 -9.31
CA ALA A 73 -29.80 -35.45 -10.10
C ALA A 73 -29.37 -36.90 -10.41
N PRO A 74 -30.34 -37.81 -10.59
CA PRO A 74 -30.70 -38.87 -9.65
C PRO A 74 -29.62 -39.94 -9.45
N GLU A 75 -29.68 -40.61 -8.29
CA GLU A 75 -28.96 -41.85 -8.05
C GLU A 75 -29.15 -42.83 -9.23
N PRO A 76 -28.08 -43.37 -9.85
CA PRO A 76 -28.19 -44.69 -10.43
C PRO A 76 -28.46 -45.62 -9.25
N VAL A 77 -29.73 -46.02 -9.17
CA VAL A 77 -30.23 -47.26 -8.59
C VAL A 77 -29.10 -48.12 -8.06
N ARG A 78 -29.09 -48.27 -6.73
CA ARG A 78 -28.52 -49.41 -6.01
C ARG A 78 -28.45 -50.65 -6.92
N VAL A 79 -27.29 -50.92 -7.49
CA VAL A 79 -26.94 -52.32 -7.78
C VAL A 79 -26.43 -52.85 -6.46
N VAL A 80 -27.38 -53.16 -5.57
CA VAL A 80 -27.17 -54.28 -4.67
C VAL A 80 -26.81 -55.43 -5.59
N GLU A 81 -25.57 -55.88 -5.45
CA GLU A 81 -25.07 -57.13 -5.98
C GLU A 81 -26.21 -58.15 -5.93
N PRO A 82 -26.71 -58.66 -7.09
CA PRO A 82 -27.67 -59.74 -7.05
C PRO A 82 -27.01 -60.85 -6.23
N PRO A 83 -27.65 -61.38 -5.18
CA PRO A 83 -27.13 -62.56 -4.53
C PRO A 83 -27.00 -63.61 -5.64
N LYS A 84 -25.79 -64.14 -5.78
CA LYS A 84 -25.50 -65.24 -6.69
C LYS A 84 -26.62 -66.28 -6.59
N PRO A 85 -27.08 -66.86 -7.71
CA PRO A 85 -27.98 -67.99 -7.68
C PRO A 85 -27.28 -69.11 -6.90
N VAL A 86 -27.67 -69.29 -5.65
CA VAL A 86 -27.41 -70.53 -4.93
C VAL A 86 -28.16 -71.61 -5.68
N ALA A 87 -27.38 -72.57 -6.15
CA ALA A 87 -27.81 -73.78 -6.83
C ALA A 87 -29.02 -74.43 -6.13
N PRO A 88 -29.89 -75.13 -6.89
CA PRO A 88 -30.92 -75.98 -6.30
C PRO A 88 -30.22 -77.16 -5.64
N VAL A 89 -29.98 -77.08 -4.33
CA VAL A 89 -29.60 -78.24 -3.54
C VAL A 89 -30.83 -78.68 -2.76
N ALA A 90 -31.27 -79.87 -3.13
CA ALA A 90 -32.32 -80.64 -2.51
C ALA A 90 -32.08 -80.91 -1.03
N ALA A 91 -33.20 -81.06 -0.31
CA ALA A 91 -33.48 -81.99 0.80
C ALA A 91 -33.95 -81.30 2.11
N PRO A 92 -34.85 -81.91 2.91
CA PRO A 92 -35.79 -83.00 2.66
C PRO A 92 -37.27 -82.57 2.85
N ALA A 93 -38.16 -83.46 2.41
CA ALA A 93 -39.62 -83.36 2.50
C ALA A 93 -40.17 -82.98 3.90
N PRO A 94 -41.19 -82.11 4.00
CA PRO A 94 -42.19 -82.24 5.04
C PRO A 94 -43.04 -83.47 4.70
N ALA A 95 -42.88 -84.51 5.51
CA ALA A 95 -43.75 -85.67 5.50
C ALA A 95 -45.22 -85.23 5.54
N ALA A 96 -46.01 -85.87 4.67
CA ALA A 96 -47.45 -85.72 4.58
C ALA A 96 -48.13 -85.73 5.96
N PRO A 97 -49.12 -84.84 6.22
CA PRO A 97 -50.06 -85.10 7.29
C PRO A 97 -50.91 -86.29 6.86
N VAL A 98 -50.67 -87.42 7.52
CA VAL A 98 -51.53 -88.59 7.42
C VAL A 98 -52.89 -88.19 8.02
N ALA A 99 -53.88 -87.99 7.14
CA ALA A 99 -55.26 -87.86 7.53
C ALA A 99 -55.69 -89.12 8.29
N ARG A 100 -56.00 -88.98 9.58
CA ARG A 100 -56.82 -89.95 10.31
C ARG A 100 -58.28 -89.54 10.12
N PRO A 101 -59.18 -90.46 9.74
CA PRO A 101 -60.59 -90.16 9.65
C PRO A 101 -61.19 -90.23 11.06
N GLY A 102 -61.83 -89.14 11.48
CA GLY A 102 -62.57 -89.08 12.74
C GLY A 102 -62.72 -87.65 13.23
N ASN A 103 -63.88 -87.05 12.95
CA ASN A 103 -64.35 -85.70 13.34
C ASN A 103 -63.85 -84.52 12.49
N THR A 104 -63.94 -84.68 11.17
CA THR A 104 -63.57 -83.69 10.15
C THR A 104 -64.40 -82.40 10.18
N GLU A 105 -65.57 -82.38 10.80
CA GLU A 105 -66.44 -81.18 10.84
C GLU A 105 -66.04 -80.20 11.96
N GLU A 106 -65.82 -80.67 13.19
CA GLU A 106 -65.39 -79.81 14.31
C GLU A 106 -63.98 -79.23 14.12
N ALA A 107 -63.03 -80.01 13.58
CA ALA A 107 -61.67 -79.53 13.31
C ALA A 107 -61.64 -78.47 12.19
N ASN A 108 -62.47 -78.62 11.15
CA ASN A 108 -62.61 -77.62 10.09
C ASN A 108 -63.30 -76.35 10.61
N LEU A 109 -64.30 -76.47 11.50
CA LEU A 109 -64.95 -75.34 12.16
C LEU A 109 -63.99 -74.60 13.11
N GLN A 110 -63.15 -75.32 13.84
CA GLN A 110 -62.17 -74.72 14.75
C GLN A 110 -61.01 -74.07 14.00
N ALA A 111 -60.54 -74.66 12.89
CA ALA A 111 -59.58 -74.04 11.98
C ALA A 111 -60.13 -72.78 11.32
N ALA A 112 -61.39 -72.78 10.87
CA ALA A 112 -62.05 -71.60 10.31
C ALA A 112 -62.18 -70.47 11.34
N LYS A 113 -62.47 -70.80 12.61
CA LYS A 113 -62.55 -69.82 13.70
C LYS A 113 -61.19 -69.20 14.04
N ILE A 114 -60.13 -70.00 14.03
CA ILE A 114 -58.75 -69.52 14.23
C ILE A 114 -58.30 -68.67 13.03
N LEU A 115 -58.63 -69.06 11.80
CA LEU A 115 -58.37 -68.25 10.61
C LEU A 115 -59.11 -66.92 10.68
N GLY A 116 -60.37 -66.90 11.12
CA GLY A 116 -61.11 -65.66 11.33
C GLY A 116 -60.47 -64.73 12.37
N LEU A 117 -60.04 -65.29 13.51
CA LEU A 117 -59.33 -64.53 14.54
C LEU A 117 -57.97 -64.02 14.04
N ALA A 118 -57.24 -64.83 13.29
CA ALA A 118 -55.96 -64.46 12.71
C ALA A 118 -56.11 -63.38 11.63
N GLN A 119 -57.17 -63.45 10.83
CA GLN A 119 -57.47 -62.47 9.79
C GLN A 119 -57.90 -61.14 10.40
N GLU A 120 -58.74 -61.16 11.43
CA GLU A 120 -59.08 -59.97 12.23
C GLU A 120 -57.84 -59.35 12.89
N MET A 121 -56.94 -60.18 13.44
CA MET A 121 -55.69 -59.71 14.05
C MET A 121 -54.73 -59.12 13.01
N ALA A 122 -54.68 -59.69 11.81
CA ALA A 122 -53.89 -59.17 10.68
C ALA A 122 -54.45 -57.84 10.17
N ASP A 123 -55.77 -57.72 10.03
CA ASP A 123 -56.44 -56.48 9.62
C ASP A 123 -56.20 -55.36 10.64
N ARG A 124 -56.26 -55.69 11.94
CA ARG A 124 -55.98 -54.75 13.03
C ARG A 124 -54.53 -54.28 13.04
N LEU A 125 -53.57 -55.21 12.98
CA LEU A 125 -52.14 -54.87 12.90
C LEU A 125 -51.83 -54.02 11.66
N THR A 126 -52.49 -54.30 10.53
CA THR A 126 -52.33 -53.51 9.30
C THR A 126 -52.91 -52.11 9.46
N GLY A 127 -54.05 -51.96 10.13
CA GLY A 127 -54.65 -50.66 10.45
C GLY A 127 -53.79 -49.83 11.41
N ASP A 128 -53.26 -50.45 12.47
CA ASP A 128 -52.40 -49.82 13.46
C ASP A 128 -51.07 -49.38 12.80
N ALA A 129 -50.42 -50.26 12.04
CA ALA A 129 -49.19 -49.94 11.32
C ALA A 129 -49.38 -48.83 10.27
N LYS A 130 -50.54 -48.81 9.59
CA LYS A 130 -50.87 -47.74 8.65
C LYS A 130 -51.05 -46.40 9.36
N THR A 131 -51.76 -46.39 10.48
CA THR A 131 -51.98 -45.18 11.29
C THR A 131 -50.66 -44.64 11.84
N GLU A 132 -49.80 -45.52 12.37
CA GLU A 132 -48.47 -45.14 12.86
C GLU A 132 -47.59 -44.59 11.73
N SER A 133 -47.61 -45.21 10.55
CA SER A 133 -46.88 -44.71 9.38
C SER A 133 -47.37 -43.32 8.94
N GLU A 134 -48.68 -43.09 8.90
CA GLU A 134 -49.26 -41.79 8.53
C GLU A 134 -48.88 -40.71 9.55
N GLN A 135 -48.87 -41.06 10.84
CA GLN A 135 -48.39 -40.17 11.91
C GLN A 135 -46.90 -39.85 11.75
N LEU A 136 -46.04 -40.85 11.52
CA LEU A 136 -44.61 -40.64 11.31
C LEU A 136 -44.32 -39.73 10.11
N VAL A 137 -45.02 -39.95 8.99
CA VAL A 137 -44.87 -39.09 7.80
C VAL A 137 -45.31 -37.66 8.11
N THR A 138 -46.39 -37.48 8.86
CA THR A 138 -46.88 -36.15 9.25
C THR A 138 -45.88 -35.44 10.18
N THR A 139 -45.38 -36.12 11.21
CA THR A 139 -44.38 -35.57 12.12
C THR A 139 -43.06 -35.25 11.41
N ALA A 140 -42.59 -36.15 10.54
CA ALA A 140 -41.39 -35.93 9.74
C ALA A 140 -41.54 -34.71 8.83
N ARG A 141 -42.72 -34.56 8.20
CA ARG A 141 -43.03 -33.41 7.35
C ARG A 141 -43.03 -32.10 8.15
N THR A 142 -43.73 -32.05 9.28
CA THR A 142 -43.76 -30.87 10.15
C THR A 142 -42.37 -30.50 10.67
N ASN A 143 -41.57 -31.47 11.09
CA ASN A 143 -40.21 -31.23 11.55
C ASN A 143 -39.33 -30.71 10.41
N SER A 144 -39.45 -31.28 9.21
CA SER A 144 -38.74 -30.78 8.03
C SER A 144 -39.14 -29.35 7.68
N GLU A 145 -40.43 -29.00 7.76
CA GLU A 145 -40.93 -27.65 7.49
C GLU A 145 -40.37 -26.65 8.52
N GLN A 146 -40.33 -27.03 9.81
CA GLN A 146 -39.72 -26.24 10.87
C GLN A 146 -38.21 -26.03 10.67
N LEU A 147 -37.47 -27.08 10.31
CA LEU A 147 -36.04 -26.97 10.06
C LEU A 147 -35.76 -26.03 8.88
N VAL A 148 -36.56 -26.11 7.83
CA VAL A 148 -36.44 -25.21 6.67
C VAL A 148 -36.79 -23.77 7.05
N SER A 149 -37.81 -23.52 7.88
CA SER A 149 -38.14 -22.16 8.33
C SER A 149 -37.05 -21.56 9.24
N ASP A 150 -36.50 -22.37 10.15
CA ASP A 150 -35.42 -21.96 11.06
C ASP A 150 -34.15 -21.64 10.28
N ALA A 151 -33.80 -22.50 9.32
CA ALA A 151 -32.64 -22.28 8.45
C ALA A 151 -32.80 -21.00 7.62
N ARG A 152 -33.99 -20.75 7.05
CA ARG A 152 -34.29 -19.52 6.30
C ARG A 152 -34.16 -18.29 7.20
N THR A 153 -34.79 -18.31 8.37
CA THR A 153 -34.75 -17.18 9.31
C THR A 153 -33.32 -16.86 9.76
N ARG A 154 -32.51 -17.87 10.10
CA ARG A 154 -31.10 -17.68 10.46
C ARG A 154 -30.28 -17.14 9.30
N SER A 155 -30.52 -17.62 8.08
CA SER A 155 -29.84 -17.12 6.88
C SER A 155 -30.20 -15.66 6.62
N GLU A 156 -31.47 -15.28 6.73
CA GLU A 156 -31.93 -13.91 6.54
C GLU A 156 -31.33 -12.97 7.58
N ALA A 157 -31.29 -13.40 8.85
CA ALA A 157 -30.64 -12.65 9.93
C ALA A 157 -29.13 -12.45 9.64
N MET A 158 -28.41 -13.51 9.26
CA MET A 158 -26.99 -13.41 8.93
C MET A 158 -26.72 -12.48 7.75
N ILE A 159 -27.57 -12.50 6.73
CA ILE A 159 -27.47 -11.59 5.58
C ILE A 159 -27.74 -10.14 6.01
N SER A 160 -28.73 -9.91 6.86
CA SER A 160 -29.04 -8.58 7.40
C SER A 160 -27.87 -8.03 8.22
N ASP A 161 -27.33 -8.84 9.14
CA ASP A 161 -26.20 -8.44 9.98
C ASP A 161 -24.94 -8.15 9.14
N ALA A 162 -24.66 -9.00 8.15
CA ALA A 162 -23.55 -8.77 7.23
C ALA A 162 -23.72 -7.48 6.42
N ARG A 163 -24.94 -7.18 5.95
CA ARG A 163 -25.25 -5.93 5.25
C ARG A 163 -25.07 -4.71 6.15
N GLN A 164 -25.65 -4.73 7.35
CA GLN A 164 -25.52 -3.62 8.30
C GLN A 164 -24.06 -3.37 8.68
N LYS A 165 -23.29 -4.43 8.94
CA LYS A 165 -21.86 -4.31 9.25
C LYS A 165 -21.07 -3.75 8.07
N SER A 166 -21.38 -4.19 6.85
CA SER A 166 -20.75 -3.65 5.65
C SER A 166 -21.08 -2.17 5.45
N GLU A 167 -22.32 -1.76 5.66
CA GLU A 167 -22.76 -0.37 5.53
C GLU A 167 -22.07 0.52 6.56
N ALA A 168 -22.00 0.08 7.83
CA ALA A 168 -21.27 0.79 8.87
C ALA A 168 -19.77 0.93 8.57
N LEU A 169 -19.12 -0.14 8.08
CA LEU A 169 -17.71 -0.08 7.68
C LEU A 169 -17.48 0.90 6.52
N LEU A 170 -18.39 0.94 5.55
CA LEU A 170 -18.33 1.88 4.43
C LEU A 170 -18.52 3.33 4.90
N SER A 171 -19.48 3.60 5.80
CA SER A 171 -19.69 4.94 6.35
C SER A 171 -18.50 5.42 7.20
N ASP A 172 -17.91 4.52 7.99
CA ASP A 172 -16.73 4.82 8.81
C ASP A 172 -15.51 5.10 7.93
N ALA A 173 -15.29 4.27 6.91
CA ALA A 173 -14.22 4.47 5.94
C ALA A 173 -14.39 5.79 5.17
N GLN A 174 -15.61 6.12 4.77
CA GLN A 174 -15.91 7.39 4.10
C GLN A 174 -15.63 8.58 5.02
N THR A 175 -16.11 8.54 6.26
CA THR A 175 -15.86 9.62 7.25
C THR A 175 -14.37 9.80 7.53
N ARG A 176 -13.64 8.69 7.69
CA ARG A 176 -12.18 8.72 7.90
C ARG A 176 -11.44 9.28 6.68
N SER A 177 -11.87 8.91 5.48
CA SER A 177 -11.34 9.45 4.23
C SER A 177 -11.58 10.96 4.12
N GLU A 178 -12.81 11.42 4.36
CA GLU A 178 -13.18 12.83 4.30
C GLU A 178 -12.40 13.67 5.34
N THR A 179 -12.26 13.17 6.55
CA THR A 179 -11.48 13.84 7.60
C THR A 179 -10.00 13.89 7.26
N GLN A 180 -9.42 12.82 6.71
CA GLN A 180 -8.03 12.80 6.26
C GLN A 180 -7.79 13.77 5.10
N LEU A 181 -8.70 13.82 4.12
CA LEU A 181 -8.64 14.78 3.01
C LEU A 181 -8.73 16.22 3.51
N ARG A 182 -9.62 16.49 4.47
CA ARG A 182 -9.73 17.82 5.08
C ARG A 182 -8.44 18.22 5.79
N GLN A 183 -7.87 17.33 6.61
CA GLN A 183 -6.60 17.59 7.30
C GLN A 183 -5.43 17.78 6.32
N ALA A 184 -5.38 17.00 5.24
CA ALA A 184 -4.36 17.14 4.21
C ALA A 184 -4.46 18.50 3.50
N LYS A 185 -5.68 18.93 3.15
CA LYS A 185 -5.94 20.25 2.55
C LYS A 185 -5.56 21.39 3.50
N GLU A 186 -6.01 21.33 4.76
CA GLU A 186 -5.67 22.35 5.76
C GLU A 186 -4.15 22.48 5.96
N LYS A 187 -3.41 21.36 5.97
CA LYS A 187 -1.93 21.37 6.02
C LYS A 187 -1.29 21.95 4.76
N ALA A 188 -1.81 21.61 3.58
CA ALA A 188 -1.31 22.14 2.32
C ALA A 188 -1.51 23.66 2.24
N ASP A 189 -2.70 24.15 2.59
CA ASP A 189 -3.03 25.57 2.62
C ASP A 189 -2.16 26.32 3.62
N ALA A 190 -1.92 25.73 4.81
CA ALA A 190 -1.03 26.32 5.81
C ALA A 190 0.42 26.40 5.33
N LEU A 191 0.92 25.36 4.66
CA LEU A 191 2.27 25.35 4.10
C LEU A 191 2.40 26.38 2.97
N GLN A 192 1.39 26.51 2.12
CA GLN A 192 1.37 27.52 1.06
C GLN A 192 1.38 28.93 1.66
N ALA A 193 0.56 29.20 2.67
CA ALA A 193 0.54 30.50 3.35
C ALA A 193 1.89 30.82 4.01
N ASP A 194 2.56 29.84 4.62
CA ASP A 194 3.89 30.02 5.20
C ASP A 194 4.95 30.30 4.12
N ALA A 195 4.91 29.57 3.00
CA ALA A 195 5.79 29.80 1.86
C ALA A 195 5.60 31.20 1.25
N GLU A 196 4.37 31.65 1.08
CA GLU A 196 4.04 32.99 0.57
C GLU A 196 4.53 34.12 1.51
N ARG A 197 4.38 33.93 2.84
CA ARG A 197 4.92 34.87 3.83
C ARG A 197 6.44 34.96 3.75
N LYS A 198 7.13 33.81 3.80
CA LYS A 198 8.60 33.75 3.67
C LYS A 198 9.08 34.35 2.37
N HIS A 199 8.41 34.06 1.25
CA HIS A 199 8.74 34.65 -0.03
C HIS A 199 8.64 36.18 0.02
N THR A 200 7.56 36.71 0.59
CA THR A 200 7.35 38.16 0.72
C THR A 200 8.42 38.81 1.60
N GLU A 201 8.78 38.19 2.73
CA GLU A 201 9.82 38.66 3.64
C GLU A 201 11.22 38.65 2.99
N ILE A 202 11.57 37.57 2.29
CA ILE A 202 12.83 37.45 1.54
C ILE A 202 12.88 38.52 0.45
N MET A 203 11.80 38.69 -0.32
CA MET A 203 11.74 39.72 -1.37
C MET A 203 11.83 41.13 -0.80
N ALA A 204 11.20 41.41 0.35
CA ALA A 204 11.35 42.69 1.03
C ALA A 204 12.81 42.93 1.43
N THR A 205 13.48 41.93 1.98
CA THR A 205 14.90 42.01 2.38
C THR A 205 15.81 42.23 1.16
N ILE A 206 15.61 41.47 0.08
CA ILE A 206 16.37 41.61 -1.17
C ILE A 206 16.19 43.03 -1.74
N ASN A 207 14.96 43.54 -1.77
CA ASN A 207 14.68 44.89 -2.25
C ASN A 207 15.36 45.96 -1.39
N GLN A 208 15.39 45.78 -0.06
CA GLN A 208 16.10 46.68 0.83
C GLN A 208 17.62 46.65 0.57
N GLN A 209 18.21 45.46 0.46
CA GLN A 209 19.63 45.32 0.15
C GLN A 209 19.98 45.94 -1.20
N ARG A 210 19.14 45.71 -2.22
CA ARG A 210 19.28 46.32 -3.53
C ARG A 210 19.26 47.85 -3.45
N SER A 211 18.31 48.42 -2.73
CA SER A 211 18.20 49.88 -2.54
C SER A 211 19.46 50.46 -1.85
N VAL A 212 19.99 49.79 -0.83
CA VAL A 212 21.25 50.19 -0.15
C VAL A 212 22.44 50.13 -1.10
N LEU A 213 22.57 49.05 -1.88
CA LEU A 213 23.66 48.90 -2.85
C LEU A 213 23.56 49.95 -3.97
N GLU A 214 22.36 50.21 -4.49
CA GLU A 214 22.11 51.27 -5.47
C GLU A 214 22.54 52.65 -4.93
N GLY A 215 22.18 52.97 -3.67
CA GLY A 215 22.61 54.20 -3.02
C GLY A 215 24.14 54.30 -2.85
N ARG A 216 24.81 53.22 -2.47
CA ARG A 216 26.29 53.16 -2.36
C ARG A 216 26.96 53.39 -3.72
N ILE A 217 26.42 52.80 -4.78
CA ILE A 217 26.91 52.99 -6.16
C ILE A 217 26.80 54.47 -6.54
N GLU A 218 25.69 55.13 -6.22
CA GLU A 218 25.49 56.54 -6.54
C GLU A 218 26.44 57.46 -5.75
N GLN A 219 26.66 57.17 -4.46
CA GLN A 219 27.68 57.86 -3.65
C GLN A 219 29.08 57.70 -4.23
N LEU A 220 29.47 56.48 -4.64
CA LEU A 220 30.77 56.21 -5.25
C LEU A 220 30.94 56.95 -6.58
N LYS A 221 29.89 57.03 -7.41
CA LYS A 221 29.91 57.80 -8.66
C LYS A 221 30.11 59.29 -8.42
N THR A 222 29.45 59.85 -7.40
CA THR A 222 29.64 61.26 -7.01
C THR A 222 31.05 61.49 -6.48
N PHE A 223 31.53 60.63 -5.59
CA PHE A 223 32.90 60.68 -5.07
C PHE A 223 33.94 60.61 -6.20
N GLU A 224 33.76 59.70 -7.16
CA GLU A 224 34.64 59.60 -8.33
C GLU A 224 34.66 60.90 -9.14
N ARG A 225 33.48 61.49 -9.39
CA ARG A 225 33.37 62.75 -10.13
C ARG A 225 34.10 63.88 -9.41
N GLU A 226 33.85 64.05 -8.11
CA GLU A 226 34.50 65.07 -7.28
C GLU A 226 36.01 64.85 -7.17
N TYR A 227 36.46 63.60 -6.99
CA TYR A 227 37.86 63.23 -6.95
C TYR A 227 38.58 63.55 -8.26
N ARG A 228 37.98 63.21 -9.41
CA ARG A 228 38.52 63.56 -10.73
C ARG A 228 38.66 65.06 -10.91
N VAL A 229 37.66 65.85 -10.50
CA VAL A 229 37.71 67.32 -10.58
C VAL A 229 38.81 67.88 -9.66
N ARG A 230 38.88 67.42 -8.41
CA ARG A 230 39.90 67.85 -7.45
C ARG A 230 41.31 67.47 -7.89
N LEU A 231 41.50 66.26 -8.42
CA LEU A 231 42.78 65.79 -8.94
C LEU A 231 43.22 66.63 -10.14
N LYS A 232 42.30 66.92 -11.07
CA LYS A 232 42.57 67.79 -12.21
C LYS A 232 43.01 69.19 -11.75
N SER A 233 42.25 69.80 -10.84
CA SER A 233 42.60 71.12 -10.29
C SER A 233 43.94 71.13 -9.55
N TYR A 234 44.27 70.07 -8.80
CA TYR A 234 45.56 69.93 -8.13
C TYR A 234 46.72 69.84 -9.13
N LEU A 235 46.58 69.02 -10.17
CA LEU A 235 47.61 68.89 -11.20
C LEU A 235 47.79 70.18 -12.01
N GLU A 236 46.71 70.89 -12.34
CA GLU A 236 46.76 72.20 -12.99
C GLU A 236 47.48 73.23 -12.11
N SER A 237 47.18 73.27 -10.82
CA SER A 237 47.87 74.14 -9.85
C SER A 237 49.36 73.80 -9.74
N GLN A 238 49.74 72.51 -9.71
CA GLN A 238 51.14 72.10 -9.68
C GLN A 238 51.90 72.46 -10.96
N LEU A 239 51.24 72.34 -12.12
CA LEU A 239 51.80 72.77 -13.40
C LEU A 239 52.03 74.29 -13.41
N GLU A 240 51.07 75.07 -12.94
CA GLU A 240 51.18 76.53 -12.87
C GLU A 240 52.31 76.97 -11.93
N GLU A 241 52.48 76.32 -10.76
CA GLU A 241 53.61 76.56 -9.88
C GLU A 241 54.97 76.24 -10.53
N LEU A 242 55.03 75.16 -11.34
CA LEU A 242 56.24 74.82 -12.09
C LEU A 242 56.52 75.80 -13.23
N GLU A 243 55.49 76.28 -13.93
CA GLU A 243 55.63 77.33 -14.93
C GLU A 243 56.09 78.65 -14.30
N GLN A 244 55.54 79.02 -13.14
CA GLN A 244 55.97 80.20 -12.39
C GLN A 244 57.42 80.07 -11.90
N ARG A 245 57.83 78.89 -11.41
CA ARG A 245 59.22 78.61 -11.00
C ARG A 245 60.17 78.51 -12.17
N GLY A 246 59.74 77.97 -13.31
CA GLY A 246 60.51 77.91 -14.56
C GLY A 246 60.61 79.27 -15.25
N SER A 247 59.61 80.14 -15.07
CA SER A 247 59.63 81.54 -15.47
C SER A 247 60.46 82.41 -14.51
N ALA A 248 60.81 81.89 -13.33
CA ALA A 248 61.69 82.52 -12.36
C ALA A 248 63.12 81.98 -12.43
N VAL A 249 63.67 81.86 -13.65
CA VAL A 249 65.12 81.79 -13.84
C VAL A 249 65.64 83.21 -14.07
N PRO A 250 66.31 83.84 -13.09
CA PRO A 250 67.20 84.96 -13.38
C PRO A 250 68.39 84.41 -14.18
N VAL A 251 68.73 85.08 -15.27
CA VAL A 251 70.04 84.92 -15.91
C VAL A 251 71.11 85.27 -14.89
N ASP A 252 71.91 84.25 -14.57
CA ASP A 252 73.31 84.23 -14.13
C ASP A 252 73.77 85.19 -13.01
N GLY A 253 74.42 84.58 -12.01
CA GLY A 253 75.03 85.26 -10.87
C GLY A 253 75.42 84.23 -9.81
N GLY A 254 76.37 83.35 -10.14
CA GLY A 254 76.88 82.36 -9.19
C GLY A 254 77.61 82.99 -8.00
N GLN A 255 77.40 82.43 -6.80
CA GLN A 255 78.50 82.01 -5.92
C GLN A 255 78.03 81.20 -4.73
N GLU A 256 78.91 80.27 -4.37
CA GLU A 256 78.85 79.25 -3.34
C GLU A 256 78.71 79.83 -1.92
N ALA A 257 78.07 79.07 -1.01
CA ALA A 257 78.69 78.64 0.25
C ALA A 257 77.71 77.94 1.22
N PHE A 258 77.96 76.64 1.41
CA PHE A 258 78.12 75.95 2.70
C PHE A 258 77.07 76.05 3.82
N GLY A 259 76.51 74.88 4.14
CA GLY A 259 76.69 74.28 5.48
C GLY A 259 75.45 74.25 6.38
N GLY A 260 75.07 73.06 6.87
CA GLY A 260 74.18 72.96 8.03
C GLY A 260 73.33 71.70 8.13
N GLU A 261 73.98 70.58 8.40
CA GLU A 261 73.44 69.28 8.76
C GLU A 261 72.50 69.33 10.00
N ALA A 262 71.34 68.65 9.96
CA ALA A 262 70.62 68.22 11.16
C ALA A 262 69.65 67.05 10.87
N SER A 263 70.22 65.86 10.92
CA SER A 263 69.53 64.58 11.12
C SER A 263 68.70 64.57 12.40
N LYS A 264 67.47 64.07 12.37
CA LYS A 264 66.92 63.18 13.42
C LYS A 264 65.88 62.20 12.86
N PRO A 265 65.91 60.92 13.29
CA PRO A 265 65.02 59.87 12.79
C PRO A 265 63.84 59.60 13.76
N GLY A 266 62.79 58.97 13.22
CA GLY A 266 61.92 58.08 13.98
C GLY A 266 60.44 58.46 14.03
N LEU A 267 59.60 57.69 13.33
CA LEU A 267 58.63 56.82 14.00
C LEU A 267 58.00 55.84 12.99
N SER A 268 58.39 54.58 13.12
CA SER A 268 57.67 53.42 12.61
C SER A 268 56.68 52.94 13.68
N GLN A 269 55.38 52.94 13.37
CA GLN A 269 54.33 52.19 14.09
C GLN A 269 53.45 51.51 13.03
N THR A 270 53.71 50.24 12.73
CA THR A 270 53.01 49.03 13.24
C THR A 270 51.67 48.76 12.55
N PHE A 271 51.71 47.80 11.63
CA PHE A 271 50.57 47.01 11.16
C PHE A 271 50.36 45.80 12.09
N ALA A 272 49.16 45.64 12.65
CA ALA A 272 48.57 44.38 13.17
C ALA A 272 47.07 44.63 13.37
N LYS A 273 46.15 44.16 12.50
CA LYS A 273 45.52 42.82 12.44
C LYS A 273 44.81 42.42 13.75
N GLY A 274 43.49 42.27 13.69
CA GLY A 274 42.67 41.76 14.80
C GLY A 274 41.18 41.82 14.52
N ASN A 275 40.73 41.05 13.54
CA ASN A 275 39.33 40.75 13.28
C ASN A 275 38.82 39.82 14.40
N ASN A 276 37.77 40.19 15.11
CA ASN A 276 36.82 39.27 15.72
C ASN A 276 35.46 39.95 15.82
#